data_AF-A0A6B2DD92-F1
#
_entry.id   AF-A0A6B2DD92-F1
#
_cell.length_a   1.000
_cell.length_b   1.000
_cell.length_c   1.000
_cell.angle_alpha   90.00
_cell.angle_beta   90.00
_cell.angle_gamma   90.00
#
_symmetry.space_group_name_H-M   'P 1'
#
loop_
_entity.id
_entity.type
_entity.pdbx_description
1 polymer ?
#
loop_
_entity_poly.entity_id
_entity_poly.type
_entity_poly.pdbx_seq_one_letter_code
_entity_poly.pdbx_strand_id
1 'polypeptide(L)'
;GARKGLIAVGAGAALLCVAVVVAILLVVRQKPPADNAAPPASSSPSASVTQSAAPPPAPSSASETPTTSAPPTSPPVSSVASSKTAADALAAYYALLPNNTAEAWNLLTDRFKASRKQTLATYQNFWGQYKSVKAESVKEVGPGRVTAHVLYDGGKGETDTFTLVQENGVWKIDAQS
;
A
#
# COMPACT_ATOMS: atom_id res chain seq x y z
N GLY A 1 16.44 27.92 -44.42
CA GLY A 1 15.02 27.49 -44.48
C GLY A 1 14.72 26.62 -43.26
N ALA A 2 13.44 26.49 -42.85
CA ALA A 2 13.09 25.88 -41.56
C ALA A 2 12.01 24.78 -41.66
N ARG A 3 12.31 23.61 -41.08
CA ARG A 3 11.43 22.57 -40.50
C ARG A 3 12.36 21.83 -39.49
N LYS A 4 12.13 21.62 -38.19
CA LYS A 4 10.95 21.37 -37.32
C LYS A 4 10.28 20.00 -37.55
N GLY A 5 10.14 19.23 -36.45
CA GLY A 5 9.63 17.85 -36.39
C GLY A 5 10.72 16.87 -35.93
N LEU A 6 10.52 15.93 -34.99
CA LEU A 6 9.33 15.61 -34.19
C LEU A 6 9.73 15.09 -32.80
N ILE A 7 9.03 15.52 -31.73
CA ILE A 7 9.09 14.90 -30.39
C ILE A 7 7.85 14.00 -30.24
N ALA A 8 8.07 12.69 -30.12
CA ALA A 8 7.05 11.65 -29.87
C ALA A 8 7.80 10.35 -29.48
N VAL A 9 7.32 9.42 -28.63
CA VAL A 9 6.04 9.27 -27.88
C VAL A 9 6.38 8.93 -26.41
N GLY A 10 5.54 9.29 -25.44
CA GLY A 10 5.69 8.83 -24.05
C GLY A 10 4.68 9.37 -23.04
N ALA A 11 4.11 10.56 -23.29
CA ALA A 11 3.12 11.19 -22.41
C ALA A 11 1.67 10.79 -22.75
N GLY A 12 1.29 9.53 -22.47
CA GLY A 12 -0.05 8.99 -22.76
C GLY A 12 -0.86 8.59 -21.52
N ALA A 13 -0.33 7.66 -20.71
CA ALA A 13 -1.10 7.01 -19.64
C ALA A 13 -1.42 7.93 -18.44
N ALA A 14 -0.49 8.80 -18.04
CA ALA A 14 -0.59 9.60 -16.81
C ALA A 14 -1.80 10.55 -16.78
N LEU A 15 -2.30 11.01 -17.93
CA LEU A 15 -3.45 11.92 -18.00
C LEU A 15 -4.77 11.27 -17.59
N LEU A 16 -4.94 9.95 -17.82
CA LEU A 16 -6.17 9.24 -17.51
C LEU A 16 -6.38 9.07 -16.00
N CYS A 17 -5.33 8.75 -15.25
CA CYS A 17 -5.41 8.58 -13.80
C CYS A 17 -5.74 9.89 -13.06
N VAL A 18 -5.15 11.02 -13.48
CA VAL A 18 -5.39 12.32 -12.85
C VAL A 18 -6.84 12.76 -13.00
N ALA A 19 -7.45 12.54 -14.17
CA ALA A 19 -8.87 12.87 -14.41
C ALA A 19 -9.82 12.13 -13.46
N VAL A 20 -9.59 10.83 -13.23
CA VAL A 20 -10.40 10.01 -12.31
C VAL A 20 -10.29 10.49 -10.86
N VAL A 21 -9.08 10.79 -10.38
CA VAL A 21 -8.86 11.24 -8.99
C VAL A 21 -9.52 12.59 -8.72
N VAL A 22 -9.45 13.53 -9.67
CA VAL A 22 -10.12 14.85 -9.53
C VAL A 22 -11.65 14.71 -9.55
N ALA A 23 -12.20 13.84 -10.38
CA ALA A 23 -13.64 13.59 -10.42
C ALA A 23 -14.18 13.05 -9.09
N ILE A 24 -13.49 12.07 -8.48
CA ILE A 24 -13.86 11.50 -7.18
C ILE A 24 -13.83 12.57 -6.07
N LEU A 25 -12.78 13.40 -6.03
CA LEU A 25 -12.63 14.48 -5.03
C LEU A 25 -13.71 15.57 -5.13
N LEU A 26 -14.31 15.79 -6.30
CA LEU A 26 -15.44 16.71 -6.46
C LEU A 26 -16.76 16.10 -5.99
N VAL A 27 -17.00 14.81 -6.25
CA VAL A 27 -18.23 14.11 -5.83
C VAL A 27 -18.34 14.00 -4.30
N VAL A 28 -17.23 13.68 -3.62
CA VAL A 28 -17.21 13.53 -2.14
C VAL A 28 -17.52 14.84 -1.40
N ARG A 29 -17.38 16.00 -2.05
CA ARG A 29 -17.70 17.32 -1.48
C ARG A 29 -19.19 17.68 -1.46
N GLN A 30 -20.09 16.86 -2.03
CA GLN A 30 -21.52 17.18 -2.12
C GLN A 30 -22.41 16.14 -1.41
N LYS A 31 -22.38 16.10 -0.08
CA LYS A 31 -23.44 15.44 0.71
C LYS A 31 -23.74 16.15 2.03
N PRO A 32 -24.96 16.69 2.25
CA PRO A 32 -25.36 17.22 3.54
C PRO A 32 -25.68 16.09 4.54
N PRO A 33 -25.67 16.36 5.86
CA PRO A 33 -26.13 15.41 6.87
C PRO A 33 -27.65 15.26 6.85
N ALA A 34 -28.15 14.14 7.37
CA ALA A 34 -29.56 13.89 7.63
C ALA A 34 -29.71 13.21 9.01
N ASP A 35 -30.70 13.68 9.78
CA ASP A 35 -30.99 13.20 11.14
C ASP A 35 -31.45 11.74 11.20
N ASN A 36 -31.19 11.10 12.35
CA ASN A 36 -31.67 9.75 12.64
C ASN A 36 -32.48 9.73 13.95
N ALA A 37 -33.77 10.10 13.85
CA ALA A 37 -34.74 9.94 14.94
C ALA A 37 -35.22 8.48 15.07
N ALA A 38 -35.61 8.06 16.28
CA ALA A 38 -35.94 6.66 16.60
C ALA A 38 -37.46 6.37 16.63
N PRO A 39 -37.88 5.11 16.39
CA PRO A 39 -39.19 4.58 16.78
C PRO A 39 -39.11 3.47 17.87
N PRO A 40 -40.18 3.24 18.68
CA PRO A 40 -40.12 2.34 19.85
C PRO A 40 -40.88 0.99 19.75
N ALA A 41 -40.34 -0.01 20.47
CA ALA A 41 -40.97 -1.01 21.34
C ALA A 41 -42.19 -1.91 20.95
N SER A 42 -42.03 -3.21 21.27
CA SER A 42 -43.02 -4.16 21.88
C SER A 42 -44.11 -4.87 21.06
N SER A 43 -44.05 -6.21 21.06
CA SER A 43 -45.17 -7.11 21.47
C SER A 43 -44.74 -8.59 21.63
N SER A 44 -45.54 -9.35 22.39
CA SER A 44 -45.42 -10.77 22.81
C SER A 44 -46.79 -11.16 23.46
N PRO A 45 -47.18 -12.42 23.81
CA PRO A 45 -46.51 -13.73 23.71
C PRO A 45 -47.40 -14.86 23.10
N SER A 46 -46.94 -16.13 23.11
CA SER A 46 -47.63 -17.31 23.69
C SER A 46 -46.80 -18.62 23.49
N ALA A 47 -47.18 -19.75 24.08
CA ALA A 47 -46.33 -20.96 24.22
C ALA A 47 -47.10 -22.31 24.13
N SER A 48 -46.37 -23.43 23.92
CA SER A 48 -46.72 -24.82 24.34
C SER A 48 -45.57 -25.82 24.08
N VAL A 49 -45.66 -27.05 24.63
CA VAL A 49 -44.62 -28.11 24.67
C VAL A 49 -45.26 -29.52 24.47
N THR A 50 -44.59 -30.67 24.23
CA THR A 50 -43.15 -31.07 24.27
C THR A 50 -42.84 -32.00 23.04
N GLN A 51 -42.10 -33.13 22.96
CA GLN A 51 -41.31 -34.01 23.87
C GLN A 51 -40.30 -34.91 23.08
N SER A 52 -39.22 -35.34 23.76
CA SER A 52 -38.45 -36.62 23.60
C SER A 52 -37.96 -37.16 22.23
N ALA A 53 -36.62 -37.23 22.05
CA ALA A 53 -35.86 -38.41 21.55
C ALA A 53 -34.32 -38.16 21.61
N ALA A 54 -33.49 -39.20 21.84
CA ALA A 54 -32.01 -39.20 21.86
C ALA A 54 -31.45 -40.64 21.96
N PRO A 55 -30.12 -40.92 21.88
CA PRO A 55 -28.98 -40.23 21.24
C PRO A 55 -28.29 -41.13 20.16
N PRO A 56 -27.12 -40.74 19.59
CA PRO A 56 -25.86 -41.45 19.94
C PRO A 56 -24.61 -40.51 20.02
N PRO A 57 -23.45 -40.98 20.54
CA PRO A 57 -22.29 -40.13 20.82
C PRO A 57 -21.33 -39.92 19.64
N ALA A 58 -20.63 -38.78 19.64
CA ALA A 58 -19.48 -38.50 18.78
C ALA A 58 -18.16 -38.67 19.57
N PRO A 59 -17.06 -39.16 18.96
CA PRO A 59 -15.79 -39.40 19.65
C PRO A 59 -15.01 -38.10 19.92
N SER A 60 -14.29 -38.07 21.04
CA SER A 60 -13.29 -37.03 21.36
C SER A 60 -12.00 -37.28 20.58
N SER A 61 -11.39 -36.21 20.06
CA SER A 61 -10.04 -36.23 19.48
C SER A 61 -9.37 -34.85 19.59
N ALA A 62 -8.07 -34.87 19.88
CA ALA A 62 -7.08 -33.78 19.77
C ALA A 62 -7.47 -32.40 20.34
N SER A 63 -6.92 -32.06 21.52
CA SER A 63 -6.61 -30.65 21.82
C SER A 63 -5.42 -30.22 20.97
N GLU A 64 -5.68 -29.49 19.89
CA GLU A 64 -4.62 -28.79 19.16
C GLU A 64 -4.09 -27.64 20.03
N THR A 65 -2.80 -27.72 20.41
CA THR A 65 -2.12 -26.59 21.07
C THR A 65 -2.05 -25.42 20.11
N PRO A 66 -2.53 -24.21 20.46
CA PRO A 66 -2.47 -23.06 19.57
C PRO A 66 -1.01 -22.67 19.36
N THR A 67 -0.48 -22.94 18.17
CA THR A 67 0.80 -22.41 17.72
C THR A 67 0.63 -20.91 17.52
N THR A 68 1.10 -20.12 18.50
CA THR A 68 1.16 -18.65 18.42
C THR A 68 2.09 -18.24 17.28
N SER A 69 1.56 -18.19 16.06
CA SER A 69 2.25 -17.66 14.89
C SER A 69 2.53 -16.19 15.15
N ALA A 70 3.80 -15.86 15.38
CA ALA A 70 4.21 -14.46 15.53
C ALA A 70 3.84 -13.69 14.25
N PRO A 71 3.29 -12.47 14.35
CA PRO A 71 2.99 -11.67 13.17
C PRO A 71 4.29 -11.42 12.38
N PRO A 72 4.24 -11.31 11.05
CA PRO A 72 5.43 -11.14 10.22
C PRO A 72 6.13 -9.81 10.54
N THR A 73 7.19 -9.88 11.35
CA THR A 73 8.03 -8.73 11.69
C THR A 73 8.56 -8.10 10.42
N SER A 74 8.07 -6.91 10.11
CA SER A 74 8.55 -6.14 8.97
C SER A 74 9.95 -5.59 9.28
N PRO A 75 10.86 -5.54 8.30
CA PRO A 75 12.27 -5.21 8.54
C PRO A 75 12.43 -3.80 9.14
N PRO A 76 13.46 -3.56 9.96
CA PRO A 76 13.77 -2.23 10.45
C PRO A 76 14.44 -1.38 9.36
N VAL A 77 14.35 -0.05 9.47
CA VAL A 77 15.01 0.92 8.56
C VAL A 77 16.53 0.74 8.47
N SER A 78 17.14 0.15 9.50
CA SER A 78 18.56 -0.21 9.50
C SER A 78 18.95 -1.09 8.30
N SER A 79 18.01 -1.86 7.73
CA SER A 79 18.26 -2.62 6.49
C SER A 79 18.57 -1.71 5.28
N VAL A 80 17.82 -0.60 5.13
CA VAL A 80 18.05 0.41 4.08
C VAL A 80 19.32 1.22 4.36
N ALA A 81 19.56 1.58 5.63
CA ALA A 81 20.78 2.28 6.03
C ALA A 81 22.06 1.44 5.86
N SER A 82 21.96 0.10 5.99
CA SER A 82 23.06 -0.84 5.73
C SER A 82 23.21 -1.25 4.26
N SER A 83 22.36 -0.75 3.35
CA SER A 83 22.35 -1.18 1.95
C SER A 83 23.54 -0.59 1.16
N LYS A 84 24.34 -1.46 0.55
CA LYS A 84 25.59 -1.08 -0.12
C LYS A 84 25.37 -0.53 -1.54
N THR A 85 24.32 -0.99 -2.22
CA THR A 85 23.91 -0.50 -3.54
C THR A 85 22.58 0.26 -3.47
N ALA A 86 22.25 1.04 -4.51
CA ALA A 86 20.94 1.66 -4.61
C ALA A 86 19.84 0.62 -4.90
N ALA A 87 20.19 -0.48 -5.59
CA ALA A 87 19.30 -1.62 -5.79
C ALA A 87 18.89 -2.30 -4.47
N ASP A 88 19.85 -2.60 -3.59
CA ASP A 88 19.59 -3.17 -2.26
C ASP A 88 18.70 -2.23 -1.44
N ALA A 89 19.02 -0.93 -1.44
CA ALA A 89 18.27 0.09 -0.71
C ALA A 89 16.82 0.20 -1.18
N LEU A 90 16.57 0.12 -2.49
CA LEU A 90 15.23 0.14 -3.04
C LEU A 90 14.44 -1.13 -2.68
N ALA A 91 15.08 -2.31 -2.75
CA ALA A 91 14.46 -3.57 -2.35
C ALA A 91 14.09 -3.58 -0.86
N ALA A 92 14.99 -3.12 0.01
CA ALA A 92 14.76 -2.97 1.44
C ALA A 92 13.70 -1.89 1.76
N TYR A 93 13.65 -0.79 1.00
CA TYR A 93 12.59 0.22 1.09
C TYR A 93 11.20 -0.39 0.81
N TYR A 94 11.08 -1.20 -0.26
CA TYR A 94 9.81 -1.84 -0.57
C TYR A 94 9.42 -2.94 0.41
N ALA A 95 10.40 -3.62 1.04
CA ALA A 95 10.15 -4.59 2.09
C ALA A 95 9.62 -3.98 3.41
N LEU A 96 9.75 -2.67 3.63
CA LEU A 96 9.11 -1.94 4.73
C LEU A 96 7.59 -1.77 4.51
N LEU A 97 7.09 -1.87 3.27
CA LEU A 97 5.72 -1.51 2.90
C LEU A 97 4.81 -2.76 2.80
N PRO A 98 3.53 -2.66 3.19
CA PRO A 98 2.79 -1.46 3.63
C PRO A 98 2.89 -1.16 5.14
N ASN A 99 3.57 -2.00 5.93
CA ASN A 99 3.46 -2.00 7.39
C ASN A 99 4.19 -0.81 8.07
N ASN A 100 5.43 -0.53 7.67
CA ASN A 100 6.31 0.47 8.29
C ASN A 100 6.30 1.80 7.51
N THR A 101 5.11 2.30 7.14
CA THR A 101 4.95 3.50 6.29
C THR A 101 5.49 4.80 6.90
N ALA A 102 5.33 5.02 8.21
CA ALA A 102 5.88 6.22 8.85
C ALA A 102 7.42 6.28 8.74
N GLU A 103 8.07 5.11 8.76
CA GLU A 103 9.51 4.98 8.61
C GLU A 103 9.96 5.06 7.15
N ALA A 104 9.25 4.39 6.24
CA ALA A 104 9.52 4.50 4.81
C ALA A 104 9.37 5.95 4.28
N TRP A 105 8.49 6.76 4.88
CA TRP A 105 8.39 8.19 4.59
C TRP A 105 9.65 9.00 4.92
N ASN A 106 10.44 8.57 5.92
CA ASN A 106 11.72 9.20 6.28
C ASN A 106 12.83 8.91 5.23
N LEU A 107 12.66 7.83 4.46
CA LEU A 107 13.53 7.40 3.36
C LEU A 107 13.18 8.05 2.01
N LEU A 108 12.24 9.00 1.98
CA LEU A 108 11.97 9.87 0.83
C LEU A 108 12.66 11.22 1.01
N THR A 109 13.28 11.77 -0.04
CA THR A 109 13.78 13.15 -0.02
C THR A 109 12.62 14.16 -0.02
N ASP A 110 12.87 15.37 0.46
CA ASP A 110 11.86 16.42 0.41
C ASP A 110 11.58 16.89 -1.02
N ARG A 111 12.51 16.67 -1.96
CA ARG A 111 12.28 16.84 -3.40
C ARG A 111 11.24 15.84 -3.92
N PHE A 112 11.33 14.56 -3.54
CA PHE A 112 10.30 13.57 -3.90
C PHE A 112 8.93 14.01 -3.38
N LYS A 113 8.83 14.31 -2.09
CA LYS A 113 7.60 14.74 -1.40
C LYS A 113 7.00 16.00 -2.04
N ALA A 114 7.82 17.02 -2.30
CA ALA A 114 7.38 18.27 -2.92
C ALA A 114 6.96 18.10 -4.39
N SER A 115 7.62 17.23 -5.15
CA SER A 115 7.32 17.00 -6.57
C SER A 115 5.92 16.42 -6.78
N ARG A 116 5.51 15.47 -5.91
CA ARG A 116 4.17 14.85 -5.93
C ARG A 116 3.17 15.55 -4.99
N LYS A 117 3.57 16.68 -4.36
CA LYS A 117 2.83 17.42 -3.31
C LYS A 117 2.24 16.50 -2.23
N GLN A 118 3.02 15.49 -1.87
CA GLN A 118 2.58 14.36 -1.07
C GLN A 118 2.70 14.69 0.43
N THR A 119 1.76 14.20 1.23
CA THR A 119 1.81 14.29 2.70
C THR A 119 1.95 12.89 3.30
N LEU A 120 2.43 12.80 4.55
CA LEU A 120 2.51 11.53 5.28
C LEU A 120 1.13 10.82 5.33
N ALA A 121 0.05 11.55 5.60
CA ALA A 121 -1.31 10.99 5.62
C ALA A 121 -1.73 10.44 4.24
N THR A 122 -1.44 11.17 3.16
CA THR A 122 -1.72 10.71 1.79
C THR A 122 -0.91 9.46 1.44
N TYR A 123 0.35 9.40 1.87
CA TYR A 123 1.24 8.26 1.68
C TYR A 123 0.79 7.03 2.48
N GLN A 124 0.46 7.20 3.76
CA GLN A 124 -0.08 6.13 4.61
C GLN A 124 -1.38 5.56 4.06
N ASN A 125 -2.31 6.42 3.61
CA ASN A 125 -3.55 5.98 2.98
C ASN A 125 -3.31 5.25 1.65
N PHE A 126 -2.35 5.70 0.84
CA PHE A 126 -1.99 5.03 -0.41
C PHE A 126 -1.40 3.63 -0.17
N TRP A 127 -0.54 3.45 0.84
CA TRP A 127 0.03 2.13 1.12
C TRP A 127 -0.93 1.21 1.86
N GLY A 128 -1.76 1.74 2.77
CA GLY A 128 -2.75 0.97 3.53
C GLY A 128 -3.90 0.38 2.70
N GLN A 129 -4.03 0.73 1.42
CA GLN A 129 -4.97 0.07 0.50
C GLN A 129 -4.46 -1.28 -0.04
N TYR A 130 -3.16 -1.57 0.13
CA TYR A 130 -2.52 -2.82 -0.27
C TYR A 130 -2.25 -3.71 0.95
N LYS A 131 -2.29 -5.03 0.77
CA LYS A 131 -1.95 -6.04 1.77
C LYS A 131 -0.48 -6.48 1.66
N SER A 132 0.10 -6.42 0.46
CA SER A 132 1.50 -6.76 0.21
C SER A 132 2.06 -5.89 -0.90
N VAL A 133 3.31 -5.46 -0.76
CA VAL A 133 4.09 -4.77 -1.80
C VAL A 133 5.45 -5.44 -1.91
N LYS A 134 5.97 -5.63 -3.13
CA LYS A 134 7.31 -6.19 -3.36
C LYS A 134 7.98 -5.52 -4.54
N ALA A 135 9.28 -5.25 -4.45
CA ALA A 135 10.11 -4.90 -5.60
C ALA A 135 10.81 -6.15 -6.13
N GLU A 136 10.58 -6.47 -7.39
CA GLU A 136 11.20 -7.57 -8.13
C GLU A 136 11.94 -7.02 -9.37
N SER A 137 12.75 -7.86 -10.01
CA SER A 137 13.55 -7.48 -11.19
C SER A 137 14.43 -6.22 -11.02
N VAL A 138 14.80 -5.90 -9.77
CA VAL A 138 15.56 -4.70 -9.40
C VAL A 138 16.93 -4.68 -10.07
N LYS A 139 17.23 -3.62 -10.83
CA LYS A 139 18.47 -3.47 -11.60
C LYS A 139 18.95 -2.02 -11.58
N GLU A 140 20.22 -1.80 -11.27
CA GLU A 140 20.87 -0.51 -11.51
C GLU A 140 21.03 -0.27 -13.01
N VAL A 141 20.59 0.91 -13.47
CA VAL A 141 20.65 1.39 -14.86
C VAL A 141 21.53 2.65 -15.00
N GLY A 142 22.12 3.10 -13.88
CA GLY A 142 23.09 4.20 -13.83
C GLY A 142 23.41 4.59 -12.38
N PRO A 143 24.33 5.53 -12.14
CA PRO A 143 24.68 5.98 -10.79
C PRO A 143 23.45 6.49 -10.03
N GLY A 144 23.08 5.80 -8.94
CA GLY A 144 21.87 6.11 -8.16
C GLY A 144 20.56 5.94 -8.95
N ARG A 145 20.53 5.19 -10.06
CA ARG A 145 19.32 4.94 -10.86
C ARG A 145 19.01 3.47 -10.93
N VAL A 146 17.81 3.10 -10.52
CA VAL A 146 17.37 1.71 -10.37
C VAL A 146 16.03 1.53 -11.05
N THR A 147 15.94 0.62 -12.01
CA THR A 147 14.65 0.17 -12.55
C THR A 147 14.18 -1.03 -11.74
N ALA A 148 12.91 -1.05 -11.34
CA ALA A 148 12.31 -2.14 -10.57
C ALA A 148 10.86 -2.39 -11.01
N HIS A 149 10.42 -3.64 -10.93
CA HIS A 149 9.04 -4.04 -11.13
C HIS A 149 8.37 -4.20 -9.76
N VAL A 150 7.45 -3.28 -9.42
CA VAL A 150 6.76 -3.25 -8.12
C VAL A 150 5.45 -4.02 -8.24
N LEU A 151 5.33 -5.15 -7.54
CA LEU A 151 4.11 -5.96 -7.48
C LEU A 151 3.24 -5.54 -6.28
N TYR A 152 1.94 -5.43 -6.53
CA TYR A 152 0.93 -5.15 -5.51
C TYR A 152 0.04 -6.37 -5.31
N ASP A 153 -0.11 -6.79 -4.05
CA ASP A 153 -0.97 -7.91 -3.61
C ASP A 153 -0.67 -9.27 -4.29
N GLY A 154 0.54 -9.43 -4.84
CA GLY A 154 0.93 -10.62 -5.63
C GLY A 154 0.25 -10.70 -7.00
N GLY A 155 -0.42 -9.64 -7.44
CA GLY A 155 -1.10 -9.55 -8.74
C GLY A 155 -0.36 -8.62 -9.70
N LYS A 156 -1.08 -7.61 -10.20
CA LYS A 156 -0.53 -6.60 -11.13
C LYS A 156 0.68 -5.88 -10.52
N GLY A 157 1.67 -5.59 -11.36
CA GLY A 157 2.79 -4.72 -11.03
C GLY A 157 3.03 -3.65 -12.09
N GLU A 158 3.93 -2.73 -11.77
CA GLU A 158 4.38 -1.63 -12.63
C GLU A 158 5.91 -1.56 -12.66
N THR A 159 6.50 -1.22 -13.80
CA THR A 159 7.95 -1.10 -13.95
C THR A 159 8.33 0.37 -14.05
N ASP A 160 8.96 0.89 -13.00
CA ASP A 160 9.38 2.29 -12.88
C ASP A 160 10.90 2.42 -12.76
N THR A 161 11.44 3.60 -13.08
CA THR A 161 12.84 3.95 -12.78
C THR A 161 12.92 4.94 -11.63
N PHE A 162 13.52 4.48 -10.53
CA PHE A 162 13.75 5.24 -9.32
C PHE A 162 15.12 5.92 -9.39
N THR A 163 15.19 7.14 -8.87
CA THR A 163 16.44 7.84 -8.58
C THR A 163 16.63 7.85 -7.08
N LEU A 164 17.75 7.32 -6.59
CA LEU A 164 18.14 7.32 -5.19
C LEU A 164 19.40 8.16 -4.99
N VAL A 165 19.49 8.83 -3.85
CA VAL A 165 20.63 9.63 -3.42
C VAL A 165 21.05 9.22 -2.01
N GLN A 166 22.32 9.38 -1.68
CA GLN A 166 22.77 9.24 -0.29
C GLN A 166 22.62 10.59 0.43
N GLU A 167 21.93 10.56 1.56
CA GLU A 167 21.78 11.70 2.47
C GLU A 167 22.19 11.23 3.87
N ASN A 168 23.19 11.87 4.48
CA ASN A 168 23.76 11.46 5.77
C ASN A 168 24.20 9.98 5.83
N GLY A 169 24.65 9.43 4.70
CA GLY A 169 25.07 8.02 4.55
C GLY A 169 23.93 7.03 4.33
N VAL A 170 22.67 7.46 4.37
CA VAL A 170 21.49 6.62 4.13
C VAL A 170 20.97 6.86 2.70
N TRP A 171 20.66 5.79 1.98
CA TRP A 171 19.98 5.89 0.69
C TRP A 171 18.53 6.35 0.86
N LYS A 172 18.13 7.39 0.12
CA LYS A 172 16.77 7.90 0.02
C LYS A 172 16.29 7.97 -1.42
N ILE A 173 14.99 7.77 -1.65
CA ILE A 173 14.38 7.93 -2.97
C ILE A 173 14.09 9.41 -3.23
N ASP A 174 14.60 9.90 -4.36
CA ASP A 174 14.55 11.30 -4.78
C ASP A 174 13.60 11.57 -5.96
N ALA A 175 13.46 10.58 -6.86
CA ALA A 175 12.50 10.62 -7.96
C ALA A 175 12.04 9.22 -8.39
N GLN A 176 10.94 9.16 -9.13
CA GLN A 176 10.35 7.96 -9.77
C GLN A 176 9.75 8.43 -11.10
N SER A 177 10.13 7.77 -12.20
CA SER A 177 9.82 8.13 -13.59
C SER A 177 9.69 6.92 -14.50
#